data_AF-A0A9J6CIC7-F1
#
_entry.id   AF-A0A9J6CIC7-F1
#
_cell.length_a   1.000
_cell.length_b   1.000
_cell.length_c   1.000
_cell.angle_alpha   90.00
_cell.angle_beta   90.00
_cell.angle_gamma   90.00
#
_symmetry.space_group_name_H-M   'P 1'
#
loop_
_entity.id
_entity.type
_entity.pdbx_description
1 polymer ?
#
loop_
_entity_poly.entity_id
_entity_poly.type
_entity_poly.pdbx_seq_one_letter_code
_entity_poly.pdbx_strand_id
1 'polypeptide(L)'
;MIIFLYFESRISDRSEIENGDANDHIELSAFKIDKRLAIINVYNNPAHNIEQLKATLIEIKEYIDESEDILLIGDFNYNLMRSNQLETFLNREFRMALLSPREVTTNAGTTIDGAFGRVANYNVECFIYESYTSHHKPIVIRIYKI
;
A
#
# COMPACT_ATOMS: atom_id res chain seq x y z
N MET A 1 -10.64 1.08 4.27
CA MET A 1 -10.23 1.69 5.56
C MET A 1 -9.13 0.83 6.16
N ILE A 2 -7.89 1.26 6.02
CA ILE A 2 -6.73 0.60 6.65
C ILE A 2 -6.58 1.21 8.05
N ILE A 3 -6.65 0.38 9.09
CA ILE A 3 -6.49 0.82 10.49
C ILE A 3 -5.04 0.53 10.90
N PHE A 4 -4.28 1.57 11.20
CA PHE A 4 -2.96 1.45 11.82
C PHE A 4 -3.10 1.24 13.32
N LEU A 5 -2.52 0.17 13.86
CA LEU A 5 -2.26 0.03 15.29
C LEU A 5 -0.80 0.43 15.54
N TYR A 6 -0.64 1.60 16.16
CA TYR A 6 0.61 2.34 16.34
C TYR A 6 1.48 1.80 17.49
N PHE A 7 2.81 1.83 17.31
CA PHE A 7 3.81 1.98 18.37
C PHE A 7 4.87 3.02 17.94
N GLU A 8 5.32 3.84 18.88
CA GLU A 8 5.93 5.18 18.72
C GLU A 8 7.17 5.31 17.81
N SER A 9 7.08 6.20 16.81
CA SER A 9 7.94 7.40 16.68
C SER A 9 7.44 8.28 15.50
N ARG A 10 7.50 9.61 15.67
CA ARG A 10 7.01 10.61 14.71
C ARG A 10 8.11 10.99 13.71
N ILE A 11 7.77 11.01 12.42
CA ILE A 11 8.11 12.03 11.41
C ILE A 11 7.09 11.85 10.27
N SER A 12 6.33 12.90 9.93
CA SER A 12 5.45 12.93 8.77
C SER A 12 5.99 13.94 7.77
N ASP A 13 6.53 13.48 6.64
CA ASP A 13 6.64 14.30 5.44
C ASP A 13 5.42 14.00 4.58
N ARG A 14 4.52 14.98 4.45
CA ARG A 14 3.41 14.94 3.50
C ARG A 14 3.86 15.65 2.23
N SER A 15 3.99 14.91 1.14
CA SER A 15 4.07 15.49 -0.20
C SER A 15 2.71 15.28 -0.88
N GLU A 16 1.86 16.31 -0.88
CA GLU A 16 0.64 16.35 -1.68
C GLU A 16 1.03 16.75 -3.10
N ILE A 17 0.97 15.81 -4.05
CA ILE A 17 1.07 16.12 -5.49
C ILE A 17 -0.36 16.37 -5.96
N GLU A 18 -0.83 17.62 -5.89
CA GLU A 18 -2.12 18.03 -6.44
C GLU A 18 -1.99 18.37 -7.93
N ASN A 19 -2.59 17.55 -8.79
CA ASN A 19 -2.80 17.89 -10.20
C ASN A 19 -4.26 17.60 -10.59
N GLY A 20 -5.09 18.64 -10.66
CA GLY A 20 -6.38 18.64 -11.35
C GLY A 20 -7.56 17.97 -10.61
N ASP A 21 -8.76 18.48 -10.91
CA ASP A 21 -10.12 18.10 -10.46
C ASP A 21 -10.23 17.20 -9.21
N ALA A 22 -10.89 17.67 -8.15
CA ALA A 22 -10.95 17.04 -6.80
C ALA A 22 -11.53 15.60 -6.74
N ASN A 23 -11.87 15.01 -7.89
CA ASN A 23 -12.39 13.67 -8.06
C ASN A 23 -11.45 12.73 -8.86
N ASP A 24 -10.23 13.15 -9.23
CA ASP A 24 -9.29 12.35 -10.02
C ASP A 24 -7.84 12.49 -9.53
N HIS A 25 -7.45 11.69 -8.54
CA HIS A 25 -6.14 11.82 -7.91
C HIS A 25 -5.58 10.48 -7.39
N ILE A 26 -4.25 10.43 -7.21
CA ILE A 26 -3.56 9.36 -6.47
C ILE A 26 -2.99 10.01 -5.22
N GLU A 27 -3.41 9.54 -4.05
CA GLU A 27 -2.84 9.99 -2.79
C GLU A 27 -1.70 9.06 -2.37
N LEU A 28 -0.58 9.68 -2.00
CA LEU A 28 0.56 9.01 -1.41
C LEU A 28 0.86 9.65 -0.06
N SER A 29 1.01 8.82 0.96
CA SER A 29 1.54 9.24 2.25
C SER A 29 2.61 8.26 2.70
N ALA A 30 3.78 8.75 3.08
CA ALA A 30 4.89 7.91 3.46
C ALA A 30 5.48 8.34 4.81
N PHE A 31 5.97 7.38 5.58
CA PHE A 31 6.75 7.66 6.78
C PHE A 31 7.81 6.57 6.98
N LYS A 32 8.91 6.92 7.64
CA LYS A 32 10.01 6.00 7.95
C LYS A 32 10.04 5.69 9.44
N ILE A 33 10.24 4.42 9.77
CA ILE A 33 10.56 3.93 11.12
C ILE A 33 12.05 3.59 11.14
N ASP A 34 12.82 4.21 12.03
CA ASP A 34 14.25 3.94 12.29
C ASP A 34 15.18 3.92 11.06
N LYS A 35 15.01 4.86 10.11
CA LYS A 35 15.74 4.94 8.81
C LYS A 35 15.70 3.68 7.92
N ARG A 36 15.16 2.56 8.41
CA ARG A 36 15.22 1.24 7.77
C ARG A 36 13.92 0.86 7.10
N LEU A 37 12.80 1.06 7.78
CA LEU A 37 11.48 0.66 7.28
C LEU A 37 10.71 1.88 6.76
N ALA A 38 10.40 1.91 5.47
CA ALA A 38 9.44 2.84 4.90
C ALA A 38 8.05 2.20 4.85
N ILE A 39 7.04 2.92 5.31
CA ILE A 39 5.64 2.56 5.14
C ILE A 39 5.03 3.61 4.20
N ILE A 40 4.52 3.14 3.07
CA ILE A 40 3.93 3.97 2.02
C ILE A 40 2.47 3.54 1.90
N ASN A 41 1.55 4.46 2.15
CA ASN A 41 0.14 4.26 1.92
C ASN A 41 -0.28 4.92 0.60
N VAL A 42 -1.04 4.17 -0.21
CA VAL A 42 -1.57 4.56 -1.51
C VAL A 42 -3.08 4.56 -1.47
N TYR A 43 -3.69 5.60 -2.00
CA TYR A 43 -5.07 5.56 -2.46
C TYR A 43 -5.10 5.90 -3.95
N ASN A 44 -5.49 4.94 -4.77
CA ASN A 44 -5.69 5.14 -6.20
C ASN A 44 -7.18 5.35 -6.47
N ASN A 45 -7.57 6.51 -6.97
CA ASN A 45 -8.96 6.76 -7.35
C ASN A 45 -9.43 5.75 -8.42
N PRO A 46 -10.67 5.23 -8.37
CA PRO A 46 -11.18 4.29 -9.37
C PRO A 46 -11.21 4.81 -10.81
N ALA A 47 -11.14 6.14 -11.02
CA ALA A 47 -11.00 6.74 -12.35
C ALA A 47 -9.62 6.46 -12.98
N HIS A 48 -8.60 6.20 -12.17
CA HIS A 48 -7.24 5.96 -12.62
C HIS A 48 -7.00 4.51 -13.02
N ASN A 49 -6.37 4.34 -14.18
CA ASN A 49 -5.95 3.04 -14.64
C ASN A 49 -4.60 2.62 -14.03
N ILE A 50 -4.28 1.34 -14.17
CA ILE A 50 -3.05 0.77 -13.61
C ILE A 50 -1.76 1.39 -14.16
N GLU A 51 -1.74 1.90 -15.40
CA GLU A 51 -0.54 2.53 -15.97
C GLU A 51 -0.27 3.91 -15.34
N GLN A 52 -1.32 4.66 -14.99
CA GLN A 52 -1.19 5.91 -14.21
C GLN A 52 -0.64 5.62 -12.81
N LEU A 53 -1.19 4.63 -12.11
CA LEU A 53 -0.68 4.18 -10.81
C LEU A 53 0.81 3.78 -10.88
N LYS A 54 1.20 3.03 -11.91
CA LYS A 54 2.61 2.64 -12.11
C LYS A 54 3.50 3.84 -12.31
N ALA A 55 3.09 4.81 -13.14
CA ALA A 55 3.87 6.02 -13.37
C ALA A 55 4.11 6.79 -12.07
N THR A 56 3.06 7.01 -11.26
CA THR A 56 3.16 7.66 -9.96
C THR A 56 4.07 6.90 -8.98
N LEU A 57 4.03 5.56 -8.97
CA LEU A 57 4.96 4.78 -8.15
C LEU A 57 6.42 4.89 -8.61
N ILE A 58 6.66 5.10 -9.91
CA ILE A 58 8.01 5.35 -10.45
C ILE A 58 8.53 6.73 -10.02
N GLU A 59 7.67 7.75 -9.89
CA GLU A 59 8.08 9.09 -9.43
C GLU A 59 8.68 9.06 -8.02
N ILE A 60 8.20 8.16 -7.15
CA ILE A 60 8.74 7.98 -5.79
C ILE A 60 9.82 6.89 -5.70
N LYS A 61 10.36 6.43 -6.84
CA LYS A 61 11.32 5.32 -6.88
C LYS A 61 12.57 5.60 -6.05
N GLU A 62 13.10 6.82 -6.09
CA GLU A 62 14.29 7.17 -5.31
C GLU A 62 14.04 7.02 -3.81
N TYR A 63 12.90 7.52 -3.31
CA TYR A 63 12.50 7.36 -1.91
C TYR A 63 12.37 5.89 -1.49
N ILE A 64 11.80 5.08 -2.39
CA ILE A 64 11.70 3.62 -2.23
C ILE A 64 13.09 2.99 -2.19
N ASP A 65 13.97 3.30 -3.13
CA ASP A 65 15.28 2.65 -3.25
C ASP A 65 16.24 3.03 -2.11
N GLU A 66 16.07 4.19 -1.47
CA GLU A 66 16.80 4.57 -0.26
C GLU A 66 16.43 3.76 1.00
N SER A 67 15.32 3.01 0.95
CA SER A 67 14.78 2.29 2.11
C SER A 67 15.14 0.81 2.04
N GLU A 68 15.71 0.26 3.11
CA GLU A 68 16.11 -1.15 3.19
C GLU A 68 14.88 -2.06 3.15
N ASP A 69 13.94 -1.79 4.07
CA ASP A 69 12.67 -2.47 4.19
C ASP A 69 11.52 -1.54 3.80
N ILE A 70 10.53 -2.06 3.08
CA ILE A 70 9.41 -1.26 2.57
C ILE A 70 8.12 -2.04 2.64
N LEU A 71 7.09 -1.36 3.13
CA LEU A 71 5.71 -1.81 3.11
C LEU A 71 4.87 -0.80 2.31
N LEU A 72 4.37 -1.22 1.16
CA LEU A 72 3.42 -0.48 0.34
C LEU A 72 2.01 -1.03 0.61
N ILE A 73 1.14 -0.21 1.14
CA ILE A 73 -0.22 -0.58 1.54
C ILE A 73 -1.21 0.37 0.90
N GLY A 74 -2.45 -0.04 0.72
CA GLY A 74 -3.42 0.88 0.15
C GLY A 74 -4.68 0.26 -0.38
N ASP A 75 -5.56 1.14 -0.84
CA ASP A 75 -6.63 0.83 -1.76
C ASP A 75 -6.15 1.20 -3.17
N PHE A 76 -5.91 0.17 -3.98
CA PHE A 76 -5.36 0.32 -5.32
C PHE A 76 -6.45 0.48 -6.39
N ASN A 77 -7.73 0.28 -6.04
CA ASN A 77 -8.85 0.17 -6.99
C ASN A 77 -8.54 -0.75 -8.19
N TYR A 78 -7.67 -1.74 -7.99
CA TYR A 78 -7.28 -2.75 -8.97
C TYR A 78 -7.57 -4.12 -8.39
N ASN A 79 -8.29 -4.96 -9.12
CA ASN A 79 -8.70 -6.27 -8.60
C ASN A 79 -7.52 -7.23 -8.53
N LEU A 80 -6.90 -7.30 -7.35
CA LEU A 80 -5.72 -8.12 -7.09
C LEU A 80 -6.03 -9.61 -7.28
N MET A 81 -7.24 -10.06 -6.94
CA MET A 81 -7.64 -11.47 -7.12
C MET A 81 -7.65 -11.90 -8.59
N ARG A 82 -8.03 -11.00 -9.51
CA ARG A 82 -8.18 -11.31 -10.94
C ARG A 82 -6.93 -11.08 -11.77
N SER A 83 -5.96 -10.33 -11.25
CA SER A 83 -4.75 -9.99 -12.02
C SER A 83 -3.54 -9.81 -11.13
N ASN A 84 -2.40 -10.29 -11.63
CA ASN A 84 -1.07 -10.11 -11.03
C ASN A 84 -0.27 -8.97 -11.69
N GLN A 85 -0.89 -8.11 -12.51
CA GLN A 85 -0.17 -7.04 -13.24
C GLN A 85 0.55 -6.07 -12.28
N LEU A 86 -0.12 -5.68 -11.19
CA LEU A 86 0.47 -4.83 -10.16
C LEU A 86 1.57 -5.55 -9.38
N GLU A 87 1.34 -6.80 -8.96
CA GLU A 87 2.36 -7.65 -8.34
C GLU A 87 3.62 -7.77 -9.21
N THR A 88 3.44 -8.10 -10.49
CA THR A 88 4.55 -8.30 -11.44
C THR A 88 5.36 -7.02 -11.61
N PHE A 89 4.68 -5.88 -11.72
CA PHE A 89 5.33 -4.58 -11.78
C PHE A 89 6.10 -4.27 -10.48
N LEU A 90 5.46 -4.39 -9.32
CA LEU A 90 6.08 -4.09 -8.04
C LEU A 90 7.27 -5.02 -7.73
N ASN A 91 7.18 -6.28 -8.14
CA ASN A 91 8.28 -7.23 -8.04
C ASN A 91 9.44 -6.84 -8.94
N ARG A 92 9.18 -6.49 -10.21
CA ARG A 92 10.21 -6.14 -11.18
C ARG A 92 10.92 -4.82 -10.82
N GLU A 93 10.16 -3.78 -10.47
CA GLU A 93 10.71 -2.44 -10.27
C GLU A 93 11.24 -2.19 -8.86
N PHE A 94 10.63 -2.82 -7.85
CA PHE A 94 10.90 -2.53 -6.43
C PHE A 94 11.26 -3.76 -5.59
N ARG A 95 11.21 -4.97 -6.19
CA ARG A 95 11.44 -6.26 -5.50
C ARG A 95 10.45 -6.52 -4.37
N MET A 96 9.24 -5.99 -4.49
CA MET A 96 8.17 -6.24 -3.53
C MET A 96 7.36 -7.49 -3.91
N ALA A 97 6.89 -8.22 -2.91
CA ALA A 97 5.92 -9.32 -3.06
C ALA A 97 4.59 -8.94 -2.40
N LEU A 98 3.49 -9.56 -2.82
CA LEU A 98 2.22 -9.44 -2.11
C LEU A 98 2.34 -10.14 -0.76
N LEU A 99 2.01 -9.42 0.31
CA LEU A 99 2.04 -9.89 1.69
C LEU A 99 0.64 -10.17 2.24
N SER A 100 -0.37 -9.43 1.78
CA SER A 100 -1.77 -9.64 2.20
C SER A 100 -2.38 -10.88 1.55
N PRO A 101 -3.32 -11.57 2.23
CA PRO A 101 -4.11 -12.63 1.63
C PRO A 101 -4.88 -12.15 0.40
N ARG A 102 -5.09 -13.05 -0.57
CA ARG A 102 -5.94 -12.82 -1.75
C ARG A 102 -7.40 -13.08 -1.43
N GLU A 103 -7.92 -12.35 -0.45
CA GLU A 103 -9.28 -12.47 0.05
C GLU A 103 -10.09 -11.21 -0.25
N VAL A 104 -11.42 -11.31 -0.16
CA VAL A 104 -12.33 -10.18 -0.42
C VAL A 104 -12.10 -9.09 0.62
N THR A 105 -11.80 -7.86 0.16
CA THR A 105 -11.57 -6.68 1.01
C THR A 105 -12.74 -5.71 1.01
N THR A 106 -13.83 -6.02 0.30
CA THR A 106 -15.01 -5.17 0.24
C THR A 106 -16.32 -5.94 0.35
N ASN A 107 -17.39 -5.28 0.79
CA ASN A 107 -18.73 -5.89 0.85
C ASN A 107 -19.31 -6.24 -0.54
N ALA A 108 -18.76 -5.63 -1.60
CA ALA A 108 -19.11 -5.93 -2.99
C ALA A 108 -18.37 -7.16 -3.57
N GLY A 109 -17.52 -7.85 -2.79
CA GLY A 109 -16.81 -9.04 -3.27
C GLY A 109 -15.53 -8.76 -4.04
N THR A 110 -14.97 -7.55 -3.94
CA THR A 110 -13.71 -7.19 -4.62
C THR A 110 -12.51 -7.29 -3.68
N THR A 111 -11.32 -7.52 -4.25
CA THR A 111 -10.03 -7.49 -3.56
C THR A 111 -9.22 -6.37 -4.18
N ILE A 112 -9.39 -5.16 -3.66
CA ILE A 112 -8.75 -3.94 -4.18
C ILE A 112 -7.80 -3.29 -3.17
N ASP A 113 -7.95 -3.65 -1.89
CA ASP A 113 -7.02 -3.29 -0.84
C ASP A 113 -5.92 -4.35 -0.74
N GLY A 114 -4.69 -3.95 -0.43
CA GLY A 114 -3.58 -4.90 -0.31
C GLY A 114 -2.36 -4.37 0.43
N ALA A 115 -1.44 -5.29 0.72
CA ALA A 115 -0.13 -5.01 1.28
C ALA A 115 0.94 -5.69 0.43
N PHE A 116 1.93 -4.93 0.00
CA PHE A 116 3.12 -5.39 -0.71
C PHE A 116 4.35 -5.00 0.06
N GLY A 117 5.43 -5.78 -0.03
CA GLY A 117 6.66 -5.33 0.60
C GLY A 117 7.92 -6.08 0.20
N ARG A 118 9.02 -5.40 0.47
CA ARG A 118 10.39 -5.91 0.50
C ARG A 118 10.85 -5.74 1.93
N VAL A 119 10.65 -6.76 2.76
CA VAL A 119 10.82 -6.69 4.22
C VAL A 119 11.75 -7.83 4.68
N ALA A 120 13.05 -7.66 4.47
CA ALA A 120 14.05 -8.68 4.75
C ALA A 120 14.38 -8.79 6.25
N ASN A 121 14.19 -7.72 7.01
CA ASN A 121 14.54 -7.67 8.44
C ASN A 121 13.33 -7.81 9.37
N TYR A 122 12.14 -8.04 8.81
CA TYR A 122 10.90 -8.12 9.58
C TYR A 122 10.07 -9.33 9.17
N ASN A 123 9.44 -9.96 10.15
CA ASN A 123 8.31 -10.82 9.92
C ASN A 123 7.06 -9.94 9.75
N VAL A 124 6.25 -10.26 8.73
CA VAL A 124 5.00 -9.57 8.45
C VAL A 124 3.86 -10.57 8.38
N GLU A 125 2.82 -10.31 9.15
CA GLU A 125 1.57 -11.05 9.12
C GLU A 125 0.43 -10.10 8.75
N CYS A 126 -0.46 -10.53 7.87
CA CYS A 126 -1.58 -9.75 7.39
C CYS A 126 -2.90 -10.50 7.64
N PHE A 127 -3.87 -9.80 8.22
CA PHE A 127 -5.18 -10.34 8.56
C PHE A 127 -6.29 -9.42 8.03
N ILE A 128 -7.34 -9.99 7.47
CA ILE A 128 -8.53 -9.25 7.04
C ILE A 128 -9.64 -9.47 8.05
N TYR A 129 -10.26 -8.39 8.51
CA TYR A 129 -11.37 -8.45 9.47
C TYR A 129 -12.64 -7.83 8.89
N GLU A 130 -13.79 -8.27 9.38
CA GLU A 130 -15.07 -7.63 9.04
C GLU A 130 -15.18 -6.26 9.72
N SER A 131 -15.80 -5.31 9.01
CA SER A 131 -16.17 -4.00 9.56
C SER A 131 -17.67 -3.79 9.43
N TYR A 132 -18.30 -3.36 10.53
CA TYR A 132 -19.73 -3.06 10.56
C TYR A 132 -20.08 -1.69 9.97
N THR A 133 -19.10 -0.77 9.90
CA THR A 133 -19.34 0.64 9.57
C THR A 133 -18.70 1.08 8.26
N SER A 134 -17.90 0.21 7.63
CA SER A 134 -17.18 0.51 6.39
C SER A 134 -17.52 -0.51 5.32
N HIS A 135 -17.64 -0.04 4.08
CA HIS A 135 -17.74 -0.91 2.91
C HIS A 135 -16.45 -1.74 2.70
N HIS A 136 -15.30 -1.17 3.08
CA HIS A 136 -14.01 -1.84 3.04
C HIS A 136 -13.74 -2.57 4.35
N LYS A 137 -13.17 -3.76 4.23
CA LYS A 137 -12.69 -4.59 5.33
C LYS A 137 -11.28 -4.14 5.72
N PRO A 138 -11.00 -3.89 7.01
CA PRO A 138 -9.66 -3.54 7.45
C PRO A 138 -8.67 -4.67 7.24
N ILE A 139 -7.50 -4.31 6.69
CA ILE A 139 -6.30 -5.14 6.71
C ILE A 139 -5.48 -4.73 7.92
N VAL A 140 -5.27 -5.66 8.85
CA VAL A 140 -4.38 -5.50 10.01
C VAL A 140 -3.04 -6.11 9.67
N ILE A 141 -1.99 -5.32 9.78
CA ILE A 141 -0.62 -5.72 9.48
C ILE A 141 0.18 -5.72 10.78
N ARG A 142 0.71 -6.88 11.14
CA ARG A 142 1.60 -7.05 12.29
C ARG A 142 3.03 -7.20 11.77
N ILE A 143 3.91 -6.32 12.24
CA ILE A 143 5.32 -6.25 11.83
C ILE A 143 6.18 -6.41 13.09
N TYR A 144 7.16 -7.32 13.05
CA TYR A 144 8.10 -7.53 14.16
C TYR A 144 9.47 -7.93 13.64
N LYS A 145 10.52 -7.48 14.34
CA LYS A 145 11.91 -7.78 13.98
C LYS A 145 12.17 -9.28 14.03
N ILE A 146 13.00 -9.75 13.11
CA ILE A 146 13.57 -11.11 13.13
C ILE A 146 14.61 -11.22 14.25
#